data_AF-A0A7Z9BW07-F1
#
_entry.id   AF-A0A7Z9BW07-F1
#
_cell.length_a   1.000
_cell.length_b   1.000
_cell.length_c   1.000
_cell.angle_alpha   90.00
_cell.angle_beta   90.00
_cell.angle_gamma   90.00
#
_symmetry.space_group_name_H-M   'P 1'
#
loop_
_entity.id
_entity.type
_entity.pdbx_description
1 polymer ?
#
loop_
_entity_poly.entity_id
_entity_poly.type
_entity_poly.pdbx_seq_one_letter_code
_entity_poly.pdbx_strand_id
1 'polypeptide(L)'
;MTGTHWDDVLQNPQYQENLLEAFDEEYYRQSNPDVNLAITQGTLSSGLQQYIYSGETEGRSPNQYFDESYYLTTNPDVANAVQVGAFSSGFEHFVMSGAEEGRNPSTQFNTGFYLAQNPDVLQAINSGVVSNAFSHYTLHGQFEGRIATSI
;
A
#
# COMPACT_ATOMS: atom_id res chain seq x y z
N MET A 1 8.71 28.40 8.40
CA MET A 1 9.14 26.99 8.50
C MET A 1 7.88 26.16 8.64
N THR A 2 7.27 25.80 7.51
CA THR A 2 5.98 25.08 7.43
C THR A 2 6.12 23.76 6.69
N GLY A 3 7.34 23.23 6.58
CA GLY A 3 7.57 21.92 6.00
C GLY A 3 7.06 20.88 6.98
N THR A 4 5.80 20.50 6.82
CA THR A 4 5.30 19.27 7.44
C THR A 4 6.10 18.11 6.87
N HIS A 5 6.26 17.04 7.66
CA HIS A 5 6.88 15.77 7.28
C HIS A 5 6.48 15.28 5.85
N TRP A 6 5.29 15.66 5.37
CA TRP A 6 4.79 15.51 3.99
C TRP A 6 5.72 15.96 2.87
N ASP A 7 6.41 17.10 3.03
CA ASP A 7 7.33 17.59 1.99
C ASP A 7 8.54 16.65 1.84
N ASP A 8 8.95 15.98 2.92
CA ASP A 8 10.08 15.05 2.93
C ASP A 8 9.69 13.64 2.46
N VAL A 9 8.50 13.15 2.86
CA VAL A 9 7.98 11.83 2.47
C VAL A 9 7.69 11.78 0.97
N LEU A 10 7.04 12.80 0.42
CA LEU A 10 6.82 12.89 -1.03
C LEU A 10 8.10 13.18 -1.81
N GLN A 11 9.21 13.55 -1.16
CA GLN A 11 10.52 13.66 -1.80
C GLN A 11 11.33 12.36 -1.74
N ASN A 12 10.89 11.35 -0.98
CA ASN A 12 11.56 10.06 -0.90
C ASN A 12 11.34 9.25 -2.20
N PRO A 13 12.38 9.04 -3.03
CA PRO A 13 12.21 8.36 -4.31
C PRO A 13 11.76 6.91 -4.15
N GLN A 14 12.22 6.22 -3.10
CA GLN A 14 11.82 4.85 -2.85
C GLN A 14 10.33 4.75 -2.51
N TYR A 15 9.83 5.67 -1.70
CA TYR A 15 8.41 5.72 -1.39
C TYR A 15 7.57 6.00 -2.64
N GLN A 16 8.01 6.96 -3.47
CA GLN A 16 7.33 7.25 -4.74
C GLN A 16 7.26 6.03 -5.66
N GLU A 17 8.37 5.31 -5.83
CA GLU A 17 8.40 4.08 -6.64
C GLU A 17 7.45 3.02 -6.09
N ASN A 18 7.50 2.77 -4.77
CA ASN A 18 6.65 1.78 -4.12
C ASN A 18 5.17 2.15 -4.18
N LEU A 19 4.83 3.44 -4.02
CA LEU A 19 3.47 3.94 -4.17
C LEU A 19 2.98 3.74 -5.60
N LEU A 20 3.77 4.11 -6.61
CA LEU A 20 3.39 3.95 -8.02
C LEU A 20 3.15 2.48 -8.39
N GLU A 21 3.94 1.57 -7.83
CA GLU A 21 3.79 0.14 -8.04
C GLU A 21 2.53 -0.43 -7.37
N ALA A 22 2.21 0.04 -6.17
CA ALA A 22 1.11 -0.48 -5.37
C ALA A 22 -0.23 0.26 -5.59
N PHE A 23 -0.25 1.42 -6.21
CA PHE A 23 -1.47 2.22 -6.36
C PHE A 23 -2.37 1.68 -7.48
N ASP A 24 -3.62 1.38 -7.16
CA ASP A 24 -4.63 0.92 -8.11
C ASP A 24 -5.63 2.06 -8.36
N GLU A 25 -5.44 2.77 -9.47
CA GLU A 25 -6.27 3.91 -9.87
C GLU A 25 -7.75 3.53 -10.06
N GLU A 26 -8.03 2.35 -10.58
CA GLU A 26 -9.41 1.91 -10.81
C GLU A 26 -10.09 1.60 -9.47
N TYR A 27 -9.45 0.78 -8.63
CA TYR A 27 -9.93 0.48 -7.28
C TYR A 27 -10.14 1.75 -6.46
N TYR A 28 -9.16 2.66 -6.48
CA TYR A 28 -9.20 3.86 -5.67
C TYR A 28 -10.37 4.75 -6.06
N ARG A 29 -10.62 4.95 -7.36
CA ARG A 29 -11.77 5.72 -7.84
C ARG A 29 -13.11 5.05 -7.52
N GLN A 30 -13.19 3.73 -7.66
CA GLN A 30 -14.41 2.99 -7.34
C GLN A 30 -14.75 3.05 -5.85
N SER A 31 -13.72 2.97 -4.99
CA SER A 31 -13.85 3.01 -3.54
C SER A 31 -14.09 4.42 -2.99
N ASN A 32 -13.77 5.46 -3.77
CA ASN A 32 -13.87 6.86 -3.39
C ASN A 32 -14.73 7.65 -4.41
N PRO A 33 -16.08 7.60 -4.29
CA PRO A 33 -16.97 8.25 -5.26
C PRO A 33 -16.79 9.76 -5.38
N ASP A 34 -16.34 10.43 -4.31
CA ASP A 34 -15.99 11.85 -4.29
C ASP A 34 -14.82 12.17 -5.21
N VAL A 35 -13.78 11.33 -5.18
CA VAL A 35 -12.60 11.43 -6.05
C VAL A 35 -13.00 11.18 -7.50
N ASN A 36 -13.77 10.12 -7.76
CA ASN A 36 -14.24 9.83 -9.11
C ASN A 36 -15.08 10.99 -9.69
N LEU A 37 -15.95 11.59 -8.86
CA LEU A 37 -16.74 12.76 -9.27
C LEU A 37 -15.83 13.94 -9.62
N ALA A 38 -14.85 14.28 -8.78
CA ALA A 38 -13.91 15.36 -9.03
C ALA A 38 -13.12 15.17 -10.34
N ILE A 39 -12.70 13.93 -10.64
CA ILE A 39 -12.03 13.59 -11.90
C ILE A 39 -12.97 13.79 -13.09
N THR A 40 -14.21 13.29 -13.01
CA THR A 40 -15.18 13.44 -14.11
C THR A 40 -15.59 14.89 -14.37
N GLN A 41 -15.48 15.75 -13.36
CA GLN A 41 -15.73 17.19 -13.45
C GLN A 41 -14.48 17.98 -13.89
N GLY A 42 -13.32 17.34 -14.01
CA GLY A 42 -12.06 17.97 -14.41
C GLY A 42 -11.43 18.86 -13.33
N THR A 43 -11.85 18.75 -12.07
CA THR A 43 -11.25 19.50 -10.95
C THR A 43 -10.05 18.78 -10.33
N LEU A 44 -9.87 17.50 -10.65
CA LEU A 44 -8.77 16.64 -10.24
C LEU A 44 -8.27 15.84 -11.46
N SER A 45 -6.96 15.63 -11.57
CA SER A 45 -6.38 14.94 -12.73
C SER A 45 -6.42 13.41 -12.62
N SER A 46 -6.24 12.87 -11.41
CA SER A 46 -6.25 11.42 -11.15
C SER A 46 -6.50 11.10 -9.68
N GLY A 47 -6.84 9.83 -9.40
CA GLY A 47 -6.95 9.30 -8.05
C GLY A 47 -5.60 9.32 -7.34
N LEU A 48 -4.52 8.94 -8.03
CA LEU A 48 -3.15 9.01 -7.51
C LEU A 48 -2.82 10.42 -7.00
N GLN A 49 -3.18 11.45 -7.78
CA GLN A 49 -2.95 12.83 -7.38
C GLN A 49 -3.68 13.16 -6.07
N GLN A 50 -4.94 12.74 -5.92
CA GLN A 50 -5.67 12.99 -4.67
C GLN A 50 -5.14 12.19 -3.50
N TYR A 51 -4.71 10.94 -3.74
CA TYR A 51 -4.08 10.11 -2.72
C TYR A 51 -2.84 10.79 -2.14
N ILE A 52 -1.92 11.19 -3.03
CA ILE A 52 -0.69 11.92 -2.70
C ILE A 52 -0.97 13.19 -1.90
N TYR A 53 -1.97 13.98 -2.29
CA TYR A 53 -2.24 15.26 -1.63
C TYR A 53 -3.02 15.14 -0.31
N SER A 54 -3.80 14.08 -0.13
CA SER A 54 -4.75 14.01 0.99
C SER A 54 -5.24 12.62 1.32
N GLY A 55 -5.44 11.75 0.33
CA GLY A 55 -6.05 10.44 0.56
C GLY A 55 -5.26 9.56 1.53
N GLU A 56 -3.93 9.64 1.50
CA GLU A 56 -3.07 8.96 2.46
C GLU A 56 -3.36 9.40 3.90
N THR A 57 -3.34 10.71 4.19
CA THR A 57 -3.69 11.26 5.52
C THR A 57 -5.12 11.01 5.95
N GLU A 58 -6.02 10.91 4.99
CA GLU A 58 -7.43 10.64 5.23
C GLU A 58 -7.66 9.15 5.57
N GLY A 59 -6.61 8.34 5.56
CA GLY A 59 -6.64 6.92 5.85
C GLY A 59 -7.30 6.10 4.74
N ARG A 60 -7.28 6.60 3.50
CA ARG A 60 -7.82 5.86 2.34
C ARG A 60 -6.85 4.76 1.94
N SER A 61 -7.39 3.68 1.41
CA SER A 61 -6.59 2.53 0.96
C SER A 61 -6.28 2.65 -0.54
N PRO A 62 -5.01 2.54 -0.97
CA PRO A 62 -4.61 2.80 -2.37
C PRO A 62 -4.89 1.64 -3.33
N ASN A 63 -5.17 0.44 -2.82
CA ASN A 63 -5.50 -0.75 -3.59
C ASN A 63 -6.38 -1.71 -2.78
N GLN A 64 -6.86 -2.78 -3.41
CA GLN A 64 -7.77 -3.74 -2.76
C GLN A 64 -7.12 -4.63 -1.68
N TYR A 65 -5.80 -4.71 -1.65
CA TYR A 65 -5.06 -5.67 -0.83
C TYR A 65 -4.37 -5.04 0.37
N PHE A 66 -4.38 -3.72 0.47
CA PHE A 66 -3.99 -2.98 1.66
C PHE A 66 -5.22 -2.31 2.27
N ASP A 67 -5.39 -2.44 3.59
CA ASP A 67 -6.45 -1.78 4.34
C ASP A 67 -5.81 -1.00 5.49
N GLU A 68 -5.84 0.32 5.40
CA GLU A 68 -5.22 1.22 6.38
C GLU A 68 -5.75 1.00 7.80
N SER A 69 -7.08 0.88 7.94
CA SER A 69 -7.72 0.74 9.24
C SER A 69 -7.37 -0.62 9.87
N TYR A 70 -7.40 -1.68 9.08
CA TYR A 70 -6.96 -3.01 9.49
C TYR A 70 -5.49 -2.99 9.91
N TYR A 71 -4.62 -2.39 9.09
CA TYR A 71 -3.19 -2.41 9.30
C TYR A 71 -2.80 -1.70 10.59
N LEU A 72 -3.33 -0.51 10.84
CA LEU A 72 -3.07 0.23 12.08
C LEU A 72 -3.68 -0.45 13.31
N THR A 73 -4.86 -1.06 13.18
CA THR A 73 -5.49 -1.81 14.28
C THR A 73 -4.69 -3.06 14.65
N THR A 74 -4.12 -3.74 13.65
CA THR A 74 -3.36 -4.99 13.84
C THR A 74 -1.92 -4.72 14.27
N ASN A 75 -1.40 -3.52 14.01
CA ASN A 75 -0.01 -3.13 14.30
C ASN A 75 0.03 -1.87 15.19
N PRO A 76 -0.21 -2.00 16.52
CA PRO A 76 -0.27 -0.85 17.43
C PRO A 76 1.03 -0.04 17.50
N ASP A 77 2.17 -0.67 17.25
CA ASP A 77 3.47 -0.02 17.15
C ASP A 77 3.53 0.95 15.96
N VAL A 78 2.97 0.55 14.81
CA VAL A 78 2.85 1.40 13.63
C VAL A 78 1.85 2.50 13.86
N ALA A 79 0.69 2.20 14.47
CA ALA A 79 -0.29 3.22 14.83
C ALA A 79 0.31 4.31 15.73
N ASN A 80 1.15 3.92 16.70
CA ASN A 80 1.86 4.89 17.53
C ASN A 80 2.87 5.70 16.71
N ALA A 81 3.63 5.05 15.82
CA ALA A 81 4.60 5.72 14.95
C ALA A 81 3.93 6.77 14.03
N VAL A 82 2.75 6.46 13.48
CA VAL A 82 1.94 7.41 12.71
C VAL A 82 1.46 8.56 13.59
N GLN A 83 0.95 8.26 14.79
CA GLN A 83 0.46 9.29 15.72
C GLN A 83 1.54 10.31 16.13
N VAL A 84 2.79 9.86 16.29
CA VAL A 84 3.92 10.75 16.62
C VAL A 84 4.59 11.38 15.39
N GLY A 85 4.10 11.08 14.18
CA GLY A 85 4.59 11.64 12.92
C GLY A 85 5.91 11.05 12.44
N ALA A 86 6.25 9.82 12.86
CA ALA A 86 7.39 9.08 12.31
C ALA A 86 7.06 8.42 10.95
N PHE A 87 5.78 8.16 10.71
CA PHE A 87 5.21 7.82 9.42
C PHE A 87 3.96 8.68 9.18
N SER A 88 3.64 8.87 7.93
CA SER A 88 2.49 9.57 7.38
C SER A 88 1.22 8.74 7.46
N SER A 89 1.36 7.43 7.27
CA SER A 89 0.28 6.45 7.27
C SER A 89 0.79 5.04 7.59
N GLY A 90 -0.13 4.12 7.85
CA GLY A 90 0.16 2.69 7.88
C GLY A 90 0.67 2.19 6.52
N PHE A 91 0.13 2.73 5.43
CA PHE A 91 0.58 2.39 4.08
C PHE A 91 2.06 2.74 3.85
N GLU A 92 2.50 3.95 4.22
CA GLU A 92 3.92 4.34 4.12
C GLU A 92 4.79 3.34 4.88
N HIS A 93 4.46 3.05 6.14
CA HIS A 93 5.20 2.05 6.91
C HIS A 93 5.21 0.69 6.19
N PHE A 94 4.07 0.25 5.66
CA PHE A 94 3.97 -1.06 5.03
C PHE A 94 4.89 -1.18 3.81
N VAL A 95 4.85 -0.20 2.91
CA VAL A 95 5.65 -0.27 1.69
C VAL A 95 7.13 0.04 1.92
N MET A 96 7.48 0.75 3.00
CA MET A 96 8.87 1.05 3.34
C MET A 96 9.54 -0.03 4.21
N SER A 97 8.76 -0.76 5.02
CA SER A 97 9.30 -1.76 5.96
C SER A 97 8.38 -2.96 6.16
N GLY A 98 7.07 -2.74 6.33
CA GLY A 98 6.14 -3.78 6.79
C GLY A 98 6.02 -4.99 5.87
N ALA A 99 6.17 -4.82 4.55
CA ALA A 99 6.17 -5.92 3.60
C ALA A 99 7.38 -6.85 3.78
N GLU A 100 8.57 -6.29 4.05
CA GLU A 100 9.80 -7.05 4.33
C GLU A 100 9.77 -7.70 5.72
N GLU A 101 9.14 -7.03 6.69
CA GLU A 101 8.87 -7.58 8.02
C GLU A 101 7.85 -8.74 8.00
N GLY A 102 7.23 -9.02 6.85
CA GLY A 102 6.25 -10.09 6.69
C GLY A 102 4.88 -9.77 7.29
N ARG A 103 4.56 -8.48 7.49
CA ARG A 103 3.25 -8.06 8.04
C ARG A 103 2.13 -8.30 7.03
N ASN A 104 0.92 -8.50 7.55
CA ASN A 104 -0.28 -8.64 6.72
C ASN A 104 -0.91 -7.26 6.50
N PRO A 105 -1.05 -6.80 5.25
CA PRO A 105 -1.59 -5.47 4.92
C PRO A 105 -3.12 -5.38 4.99
N SER A 106 -3.82 -6.51 4.89
CA SER A 106 -5.27 -6.58 4.98
C SER A 106 -5.74 -8.00 5.32
N THR A 107 -7.04 -8.19 5.47
CA THR A 107 -7.66 -9.52 5.54
C THR A 107 -7.60 -10.28 4.20
N GLN A 108 -7.41 -9.56 3.09
CA GLN A 108 -7.39 -10.12 1.73
C GLN A 108 -5.99 -10.59 1.30
N PHE A 109 -4.95 -10.24 2.06
CA PHE A 109 -3.59 -10.68 1.80
C PHE A 109 -2.89 -11.11 3.09
N ASN A 110 -2.54 -12.40 3.15
CA ASN A 110 -1.77 -12.98 4.23
C ASN A 110 -0.38 -13.36 3.69
N THR A 111 0.63 -12.60 4.10
CA THR A 111 2.01 -12.72 3.61
C THR A 111 2.59 -14.11 3.88
N GLY A 112 2.40 -14.63 5.09
CA GLY A 112 2.90 -15.96 5.47
C GLY A 112 2.21 -17.09 4.70
N PHE A 113 0.88 -17.01 4.54
CA PHE A 113 0.12 -17.96 3.74
C PHE A 113 0.58 -17.96 2.28
N TYR A 114 0.69 -16.76 1.68
CA TYR A 114 1.05 -16.63 0.29
C TYR A 114 2.45 -17.20 0.02
N LEU A 115 3.45 -16.91 0.85
CA LEU A 115 4.79 -17.46 0.69
C LEU A 115 4.84 -18.97 0.94
N ALA A 116 4.02 -19.50 1.86
CA ALA A 116 3.94 -20.95 2.09
C ALA A 116 3.33 -21.71 0.89
N GLN A 117 2.37 -21.11 0.18
CA GLN A 117 1.77 -21.70 -1.03
C GLN A 117 2.63 -21.51 -2.28
N ASN A 118 3.53 -20.53 -2.29
CA ASN A 118 4.30 -20.11 -3.45
C ASN A 118 5.81 -20.12 -3.15
N PRO A 119 6.42 -21.31 -2.99
CA PRO A 119 7.84 -21.42 -2.65
C PRO A 119 8.76 -20.87 -3.75
N ASP A 120 8.30 -20.83 -5.00
CA ASP A 120 8.98 -20.17 -6.12
C ASP A 120 9.13 -18.66 -5.90
N VAL A 121 8.09 -18.01 -5.36
CA VAL A 121 8.12 -16.57 -5.02
C VAL A 121 9.06 -16.32 -3.86
N LEU A 122 9.04 -17.16 -2.82
CA LEU A 122 10.00 -17.07 -1.73
C LEU A 122 11.45 -17.21 -2.23
N GLN A 123 11.70 -18.14 -3.16
CA GLN A 123 13.01 -18.27 -3.78
C GLN A 123 13.39 -17.03 -4.59
N ALA A 124 12.47 -16.47 -5.37
CA ALA A 124 12.69 -15.24 -6.12
C ALA A 124 13.05 -14.06 -5.20
N ILE A 125 12.35 -13.92 -4.06
CA ILE A 125 12.65 -12.92 -3.03
C ILE A 125 14.06 -13.11 -2.46
N ASN A 126 14.40 -14.33 -2.03
CA ASN A 126 15.73 -14.63 -1.50
C ASN A 126 16.87 -14.39 -2.51
N SER A 127 16.57 -14.44 -3.81
CA SER A 127 17.52 -14.13 -4.88
C SER A 127 17.53 -12.66 -5.33
N GLY A 128 16.67 -11.82 -4.76
CA GLY A 128 16.53 -10.40 -5.12
C GLY A 128 15.85 -10.13 -6.47
N VAL A 129 15.17 -11.13 -7.04
CA VAL A 129 14.42 -10.98 -8.30
C VAL A 129 13.07 -10.30 -8.06
N VAL A 130 12.49 -10.51 -6.88
CA VAL A 130 11.21 -9.95 -6.43
C VAL A 130 11.46 -9.28 -5.10
N SER A 131 10.96 -8.07 -4.90
CA SER A 131 11.19 -7.32 -3.65
C SER A 131 10.50 -7.98 -2.45
N ASN A 132 9.20 -8.27 -2.56
CA ASN A 132 8.45 -8.88 -1.47
C ASN A 132 7.20 -9.64 -1.98
N ALA A 133 6.53 -10.33 -1.06
CA ALA A 133 5.34 -11.14 -1.35
C ALA A 133 4.18 -10.31 -1.94
N PHE A 134 3.97 -9.11 -1.39
CA PHE A 134 2.88 -8.23 -1.76
C PHE A 134 3.06 -7.73 -3.19
N SER A 135 4.24 -7.21 -3.54
CA SER A 135 4.54 -6.76 -4.90
C SER A 135 4.38 -7.86 -5.94
N HIS A 136 4.88 -9.07 -5.65
CA HIS A 136 4.68 -10.21 -6.56
C HIS A 136 3.20 -10.46 -6.80
N TYR A 137 2.39 -10.45 -5.74
CA TYR A 137 0.97 -10.73 -5.87
C TYR A 137 0.22 -9.64 -6.63
N THR A 138 0.46 -8.37 -6.32
CA THR A 138 -0.20 -7.24 -6.98
C THR A 138 0.19 -7.14 -8.45
N LEU A 139 1.44 -7.43 -8.83
CA LEU A 139 1.89 -7.35 -10.22
C LEU A 139 1.65 -8.62 -11.04
N HIS A 140 1.68 -9.79 -10.40
CA HIS A 140 1.68 -11.08 -11.11
C HIS A 140 0.67 -12.06 -10.51
N GLY A 141 0.79 -12.35 -9.21
CA GLY A 141 0.07 -13.46 -8.58
C GLY A 141 -1.45 -13.40 -8.73
N GLN A 142 -2.07 -12.21 -8.64
CA GLN A 142 -3.51 -12.06 -8.86
C GLN A 142 -3.94 -12.42 -10.29
N PHE A 143 -3.09 -12.12 -11.29
CA PHE A 143 -3.35 -12.43 -12.69
C PHE A 143 -2.98 -13.87 -13.06
N GLU A 144 -2.12 -14.50 -12.27
CA GLU A 144 -1.80 -15.94 -12.34
C GLU A 144 -2.85 -16.82 -11.64
N GLY A 145 -3.84 -16.23 -10.97
CA GLY A 145 -4.86 -16.96 -10.21
C GLY A 145 -4.36 -17.56 -8.90
N ARG A 146 -3.24 -17.05 -8.36
CA ARG A 146 -2.74 -17.46 -7.04
C ARG A 146 -3.69 -16.94 -5.95
N ILE A 147 -3.77 -17.66 -4.84
CA ILE A 147 -4.60 -17.29 -3.70
C ILE A 147 -3.72 -16.63 -2.63
N ALA A 148 -4.12 -15.45 -2.16
CA ALA A 148 -3.35 -14.65 -1.20
C ALA A 148 -3.79 -14.77 0.26
N THR A 149 -4.92 -15.41 0.57
CA THR A 149 -5.42 -15.58 1.94
C THR A 149 -6.14 -16.93 2.08
N SER A 150 -6.27 -17.42 3.30
CA SER A 150 -7.11 -18.61 3.56
C SER A 150 -8.57 -18.20 3.63
N ILE A 151 -9.43 -18.86 2.84
CA ILE A 151 -10.90 -18.78 2.91
C ILE A 151 -11.45 -19.36 4.22
#